data_AF-A0A1V1FSX9-F1
#
_entry.id   AF-A0A1V1FSX9-F1
#
_cell.length_a   1.000
_cell.length_b   1.000
_cell.length_c   1.000
_cell.angle_alpha   90.00
_cell.angle_beta   90.00
_cell.angle_gamma   90.00
#
_symmetry.space_group_name_H-M   'P 1'
#
loop_
_entity.id
_entity.type
_entity.pdbx_description
1 polymer ?
#
loop_
_entity_poly.entity_id
_entity_poly.type
_entity_poly.pdbx_seq_one_letter_code
_entity_poly.pdbx_strand_id
1 'polypeptide(L)'
;PLLRVNDKGEFDKKGKFAPVSWKRAYDEMEKNIRKALKASGPEGVAVFASGQYTIMEGYAAQKMMKAGFRSNAIDPNARHCMASAVVGFYQTFGIDEPSGCYDDIELTDTIVTWGSNMAEMHPILWSRVTDRKLSDPDRVKVVNIQTYTHRTCDLGDFNIIFRPNTDLALWNYLAREIVYNHPESIDWDFIKKNIVFATGPVNIGYGFRRAGEK
;
A
#
# COMPACT_ATOMS: atom_id res chain seq x y z
N PRO A 1 12.82 -23.23 -18.13
CA PRO A 1 12.40 -23.58 -16.75
C PRO A 1 13.54 -24.30 -16.01
N LEU A 2 13.66 -24.10 -14.69
CA LEU A 2 14.63 -24.80 -13.85
C LEU A 2 13.89 -25.66 -12.84
N LEU A 3 14.23 -26.95 -12.76
CA LEU A 3 13.63 -27.90 -11.81
C LEU A 3 14.73 -28.48 -10.92
N ARG A 4 14.45 -28.65 -9.62
CA ARG A 4 15.36 -29.39 -8.73
C ARG A 4 15.26 -30.88 -9.00
N VAL A 5 16.38 -31.51 -9.33
CA VAL A 5 16.43 -32.94 -9.68
C VAL A 5 17.55 -33.67 -8.94
N ASN A 6 17.36 -34.98 -8.74
CA ASN A 6 18.41 -35.90 -8.31
C ASN A 6 19.27 -36.38 -9.50
N ASP A 7 20.25 -37.24 -9.25
CA ASP A 7 21.16 -37.78 -10.27
C ASP A 7 20.44 -38.62 -11.36
N LYS A 8 19.21 -39.07 -11.09
CA LYS A 8 18.37 -39.80 -12.03
C LYS A 8 17.47 -38.88 -12.88
N GLY A 9 17.52 -37.57 -12.66
CA GLY A 9 16.67 -36.58 -13.33
C GLY A 9 15.24 -36.49 -12.79
N GLU A 10 14.95 -37.14 -11.65
CA GLU A 10 13.65 -37.10 -10.99
C GLU A 10 13.54 -35.88 -10.09
N PHE A 11 12.33 -35.36 -9.87
CA PHE A 11 12.12 -34.24 -8.94
C PHE A 11 12.58 -34.61 -7.53
N ASP A 12 13.45 -33.78 -6.96
CA ASP A 12 13.93 -33.91 -5.58
C ASP A 12 14.01 -32.51 -4.94
N LYS A 13 13.37 -32.33 -3.78
CA LYS A 13 13.36 -31.06 -3.05
C LYS A 13 14.77 -30.60 -2.65
N LYS A 14 15.70 -31.54 -2.42
CA LYS A 14 17.11 -31.29 -2.06
C LYS A 14 18.04 -31.31 -3.27
N GLY A 15 17.52 -31.61 -4.46
CA GLY A 15 18.26 -31.64 -5.72
C GLY A 15 18.80 -30.27 -6.15
N LYS A 16 19.78 -30.30 -7.06
CA LYS A 16 20.29 -29.10 -7.74
C LYS A 16 19.37 -28.72 -8.89
N PHE A 17 19.34 -27.44 -9.25
CA PHE A 17 18.56 -26.99 -10.40
C PHE A 17 19.19 -27.47 -11.71
N ALA A 18 18.36 -28.05 -12.57
CA ALA A 18 18.71 -28.40 -13.94
C ALA A 18 17.69 -27.80 -14.92
N PRO A 19 18.12 -27.44 -16.15
CA PRO A 19 17.20 -26.99 -17.19
C PRO A 19 16.28 -28.13 -17.62
N VAL A 20 14.99 -27.81 -17.80
CA VAL A 20 13.97 -28.75 -18.28
C VAL A 20 13.06 -28.09 -19.32
N SER A 21 12.37 -28.90 -20.12
CA SER A 21 11.34 -28.41 -21.04
C SER A 21 10.14 -27.83 -20.29
N TRP A 22 9.38 -26.95 -20.94
CA TRP A 22 8.11 -26.44 -20.41
C TRP A 22 7.12 -27.54 -20.10
N LYS A 23 7.00 -28.55 -20.97
CA LYS A 23 6.15 -29.71 -20.71
C LYS A 23 6.55 -30.40 -19.40
N ARG A 24 7.85 -30.66 -19.18
CA ARG A 24 8.32 -31.32 -17.95
C ARG A 24 8.05 -30.47 -16.70
N ALA A 25 8.20 -29.15 -16.79
CA ALA A 25 7.88 -28.26 -15.69
C ALA A 25 6.38 -28.30 -15.32
N TYR A 26 5.50 -28.22 -16.33
CA TYR A 26 4.05 -28.31 -16.10
C TYR A 26 3.59 -29.69 -15.62
N ASP A 27 4.15 -30.79 -16.14
CA ASP A 27 3.86 -32.14 -15.67
C ASP A 27 4.14 -32.28 -14.15
N GLU A 28 5.26 -31.70 -13.67
CA GLU A 28 5.60 -31.73 -12.25
C GLU A 28 4.72 -30.78 -11.40
N MET A 29 4.36 -29.61 -11.93
CA MET A 29 3.42 -28.70 -11.28
C MET A 29 2.04 -29.35 -11.13
N GLU A 30 1.50 -29.94 -12.19
CA GLU A 30 0.20 -30.60 -12.19
C GLU A 30 0.14 -31.73 -11.14
N LYS A 31 1.16 -32.60 -11.11
CA LYS A 31 1.26 -33.69 -10.14
C LYS A 31 1.18 -33.18 -8.70
N ASN A 32 1.92 -32.12 -8.37
CA ASN A 32 1.96 -31.57 -7.02
C ASN A 32 0.69 -30.79 -6.67
N ILE A 33 0.13 -30.01 -7.61
CA ILE A 33 -1.14 -29.30 -7.43
C ILE A 33 -2.28 -30.29 -7.17
N ARG A 34 -2.41 -31.35 -7.98
CA ARG A 34 -3.44 -32.39 -7.77
C ARG A 34 -3.28 -33.10 -6.43
N LYS A 35 -2.05 -33.39 -6.01
CA LYS A 35 -1.77 -33.96 -4.68
C LYS A 35 -2.24 -33.03 -3.56
N ALA A 36 -1.92 -31.74 -3.63
CA ALA A 36 -2.33 -30.75 -2.64
C ALA A 36 -3.85 -30.57 -2.60
N LEU A 37 -4.49 -30.43 -3.76
CA LEU A 37 -5.96 -30.31 -3.86
C LEU A 37 -6.68 -31.54 -3.30
N LYS A 38 -6.17 -32.76 -3.52
CA LYS A 38 -6.76 -33.98 -2.97
C LYS A 38 -6.62 -34.06 -1.45
N ALA A 39 -5.51 -33.58 -0.90
CA ALA A 39 -5.21 -33.68 0.54
C ALA A 39 -5.87 -32.58 1.37
N SER A 40 -5.88 -31.34 0.86
CA SER A 40 -6.24 -30.13 1.63
C SER A 40 -7.36 -29.32 0.99
N GLY A 41 -7.95 -29.79 -0.12
CA GLY A 41 -8.97 -29.05 -0.86
C GLY A 41 -8.42 -27.79 -1.55
N PRO A 42 -9.30 -26.84 -1.93
CA PRO A 42 -8.95 -25.62 -2.66
C PRO A 42 -7.83 -24.77 -2.02
N GLU A 43 -7.79 -24.69 -0.69
CA GLU A 43 -6.79 -23.88 0.04
C GLU A 43 -5.42 -24.55 0.13
N GLY A 44 -5.28 -25.81 -0.33
CA GLY A 44 -3.98 -26.47 -0.46
C GLY A 44 -3.06 -25.87 -1.53
N VAL A 45 -3.60 -24.97 -2.38
CA VAL A 45 -2.87 -24.26 -3.42
C VAL A 45 -3.06 -22.76 -3.24
N ALA A 46 -1.96 -22.02 -3.30
CA ALA A 46 -1.96 -20.57 -3.15
C ALA A 46 -1.12 -19.89 -4.24
N VAL A 47 -1.46 -18.64 -4.55
CA VAL A 47 -0.71 -17.76 -5.46
C VAL A 47 -0.32 -16.50 -4.71
N PHE A 48 0.97 -16.23 -4.62
CA PHE A 48 1.47 -14.92 -4.21
C PHE A 48 1.64 -14.06 -5.47
N ALA A 49 0.67 -13.16 -5.70
CA ALA A 49 0.58 -12.36 -6.92
C ALA A 49 1.47 -11.10 -6.83
N SER A 50 1.42 -10.26 -7.86
CA SER A 50 2.19 -9.01 -7.89
C SER A 50 1.38 -7.84 -8.44
N GLY A 51 1.56 -6.65 -7.87
CA GLY A 51 1.10 -5.38 -8.45
C GLY A 51 1.88 -4.98 -9.71
N GLN A 52 2.95 -5.70 -10.05
CA GLN A 52 3.73 -5.51 -11.29
C GLN A 52 3.23 -6.37 -12.44
N TYR A 53 2.17 -7.16 -12.23
CA TYR A 53 1.48 -7.82 -13.33
C TYR A 53 0.84 -6.79 -14.25
N THR A 54 0.71 -7.16 -15.52
CA THR A 54 -0.29 -6.52 -16.37
C THR A 54 -1.68 -6.75 -15.78
N ILE A 55 -2.62 -5.86 -16.10
CA ILE A 55 -4.02 -6.00 -15.69
C ILE A 55 -4.57 -7.38 -16.10
N MET A 56 -4.22 -7.84 -17.32
CA MET A 56 -4.69 -9.09 -17.89
C MET A 56 -4.12 -10.31 -17.17
N GLU A 57 -2.85 -10.30 -16.78
CA GLU A 57 -2.22 -11.37 -15.98
C GLU A 57 -2.87 -11.47 -14.59
N GLY A 58 -3.07 -10.33 -13.92
CA GLY A 58 -3.77 -10.28 -12.64
C GLY A 58 -5.18 -10.82 -12.73
N TYR A 59 -5.94 -10.42 -13.74
CA TYR A 59 -7.29 -10.90 -13.99
C TYR A 59 -7.34 -12.40 -14.28
N ALA A 60 -6.43 -12.91 -15.11
CA ALA A 60 -6.32 -14.34 -15.41
C ALA A 60 -5.98 -15.15 -14.15
N ALA A 61 -5.02 -14.70 -13.33
CA ALA A 61 -4.67 -15.34 -12.06
C ALA A 61 -5.84 -15.38 -11.08
N GLN A 62 -6.60 -14.28 -10.98
CA GLN A 62 -7.82 -14.20 -10.18
C GLN A 62 -8.87 -15.22 -10.65
N LYS A 63 -9.13 -15.32 -11.96
CA LYS A 63 -10.08 -16.32 -12.50
C LYS A 63 -9.60 -17.75 -12.25
N MET A 64 -8.33 -18.03 -12.47
CA MET A 64 -7.73 -19.34 -12.21
C MET A 64 -7.93 -19.75 -10.75
N MET A 65 -7.62 -18.86 -9.80
CA MET A 65 -7.73 -19.18 -8.38
C MET A 65 -9.18 -19.23 -7.89
N LYS A 66 -9.96 -18.17 -8.13
CA LYS A 66 -11.31 -18.02 -7.56
C LYS A 66 -12.36 -18.85 -8.28
N ALA A 67 -12.31 -18.93 -9.61
CA ALA A 67 -13.31 -19.67 -10.39
C ALA A 67 -12.83 -21.08 -10.76
N GLY A 68 -11.54 -21.25 -11.07
CA GLY A 68 -10.96 -22.55 -11.42
C GLY A 68 -10.72 -23.44 -10.20
N PHE A 69 -9.75 -23.08 -9.36
CA PHE A 69 -9.41 -23.84 -8.16
C PHE A 69 -10.39 -23.62 -7.00
N ARG A 70 -11.30 -22.65 -7.11
CA ARG A 70 -12.32 -22.31 -6.10
C ARG A 70 -11.70 -21.94 -4.75
N SER A 71 -10.59 -21.19 -4.80
CA SER A 71 -9.79 -20.78 -3.66
C SER A 71 -9.63 -19.26 -3.61
N ASN A 72 -9.67 -18.70 -2.41
CA ASN A 72 -9.33 -17.31 -2.14
C ASN A 72 -7.87 -17.14 -1.69
N ALA A 73 -7.05 -18.20 -1.72
CA ALA A 73 -5.64 -18.16 -1.37
C ALA A 73 -4.79 -17.49 -2.48
N ILE A 74 -5.15 -16.25 -2.82
CA ILE A 74 -4.42 -15.37 -3.73
C ILE A 74 -4.31 -13.99 -3.10
N ASP A 75 -3.09 -13.52 -2.91
CA ASP A 75 -2.82 -12.19 -2.36
C ASP A 75 -1.54 -11.63 -2.99
N PRO A 76 -1.47 -10.33 -3.32
CA PRO A 76 -0.31 -9.75 -4.00
C PRO A 76 0.72 -9.17 -3.02
N ASN A 77 1.94 -8.92 -3.51
CA ASN A 77 2.92 -8.07 -2.80
C ASN A 77 2.36 -6.68 -2.42
N ALA A 78 1.38 -6.16 -3.15
CA ALA A 78 0.68 -4.90 -2.82
C ALA A 78 -0.02 -4.93 -1.45
N ARG A 79 -0.24 -6.11 -0.85
CA ARG A 79 -0.63 -6.27 0.56
C ARG A 79 0.31 -5.53 1.51
N HIS A 80 1.61 -5.59 1.23
CA HIS A 80 2.65 -4.95 2.03
C HIS A 80 2.82 -3.46 1.72
N CYS A 81 2.02 -2.91 0.81
CA CYS A 81 2.16 -1.54 0.33
C CYS A 81 0.85 -0.76 0.52
N MET A 82 -0.19 -1.10 -0.25
CA MET A 82 -1.37 -0.24 -0.40
C MET A 82 -2.57 -0.68 0.46
N ALA A 83 -2.53 -1.83 1.12
CA ALA A 83 -3.69 -2.37 1.84
C ALA A 83 -4.28 -1.41 2.88
N SER A 84 -3.45 -0.69 3.63
CA SER A 84 -3.93 0.31 4.60
C SER A 84 -4.61 1.50 3.93
N ALA A 85 -4.08 1.95 2.78
CA ALA A 85 -4.68 3.03 2.00
C ALA A 85 -6.05 2.61 1.45
N VAL A 86 -6.15 1.42 0.84
CA VAL A 86 -7.42 0.88 0.30
C VAL A 86 -8.50 0.83 1.39
N VAL A 87 -8.17 0.32 2.58
CA VAL A 87 -9.14 0.25 3.68
C VAL A 87 -9.54 1.66 4.15
N GLY A 88 -8.59 2.60 4.21
CA GLY A 88 -8.89 4.00 4.52
C GLY A 88 -9.82 4.66 3.50
N PHE A 89 -9.61 4.41 2.21
CA PHE A 89 -10.48 4.88 1.13
C PHE A 89 -11.89 4.29 1.23
N TYR A 90 -12.03 2.97 1.44
CA TYR A 90 -13.35 2.37 1.64
C TYR A 90 -14.07 2.88 2.88
N GLN A 91 -13.35 3.09 3.99
CA GLN A 91 -13.95 3.60 5.22
C GLN A 91 -14.40 5.05 5.11
N THR A 92 -13.70 5.87 4.32
CA THR A 92 -13.95 7.32 4.22
C THR A 92 -14.89 7.67 3.07
N PHE A 93 -14.73 7.00 1.92
CA PHE A 93 -15.39 7.35 0.66
C PHE A 93 -16.22 6.21 0.05
N GLY A 94 -16.08 4.98 0.54
CA GLY A 94 -16.79 3.81 0.00
C GLY A 94 -16.28 3.32 -1.36
N ILE A 95 -15.25 3.96 -1.92
CA ILE A 95 -14.59 3.61 -3.18
C ILE A 95 -13.08 3.79 -3.02
N ASP A 96 -12.29 3.00 -3.75
CA ASP A 96 -10.83 3.02 -3.72
C ASP A 96 -10.24 4.10 -4.63
N GLU A 97 -8.94 4.36 -4.46
CA GLU A 97 -8.08 5.29 -5.20
C GLU A 97 -8.28 6.79 -4.92
N PRO A 98 -7.24 7.63 -5.17
CA PRO A 98 -7.31 9.07 -4.95
C PRO A 98 -8.40 9.77 -5.79
N SER A 99 -9.00 10.82 -5.23
CA SER A 99 -9.97 11.68 -5.92
C SER A 99 -9.34 12.75 -6.82
N GLY A 100 -8.07 13.09 -6.58
CA GLY A 100 -7.29 14.05 -7.35
C GLY A 100 -6.41 13.41 -8.42
N CYS A 101 -5.56 14.21 -9.05
CA CYS A 101 -4.57 13.74 -10.02
C CYS A 101 -3.26 14.53 -9.92
N TYR A 102 -2.28 14.23 -10.77
CA TYR A 102 -0.98 14.90 -10.65
C TYR A 102 -1.02 16.39 -11.00
N ASP A 103 -2.04 16.87 -11.71
CA ASP A 103 -2.19 18.28 -12.06
C ASP A 103 -2.41 19.17 -10.83
N ASP A 104 -2.83 18.57 -9.71
CA ASP A 104 -2.94 19.25 -8.41
C ASP A 104 -1.58 19.78 -7.92
N ILE A 105 -0.46 19.21 -8.39
CA ILE A 105 0.89 19.66 -8.03
C ILE A 105 1.14 21.08 -8.55
N GLU A 106 0.68 21.42 -9.74
CA GLU A 106 0.88 22.75 -10.32
C GLU A 106 -0.12 23.79 -9.78
N LEU A 107 -1.22 23.34 -9.18
CA LEU A 107 -2.29 24.19 -8.66
C LEU A 107 -2.13 24.54 -7.18
N THR A 108 -1.44 23.69 -6.42
CA THR A 108 -1.34 23.86 -4.97
C THR A 108 -0.43 25.03 -4.56
N ASP A 109 -0.73 25.59 -3.39
CA ASP A 109 0.10 26.57 -2.68
C ASP A 109 0.84 25.94 -1.50
N THR A 110 0.49 24.72 -1.11
CA THR A 110 1.15 24.03 0.00
C THR A 110 1.22 22.53 -0.26
N ILE A 111 2.42 21.99 -0.12
CA ILE A 111 2.72 20.57 -0.20
C ILE A 111 3.08 20.10 1.20
N VAL A 112 2.39 19.07 1.69
CA VAL A 112 2.69 18.43 2.98
C VAL A 112 3.03 16.96 2.73
N THR A 113 4.28 16.57 2.98
CA THR A 113 4.72 15.17 2.88
C THR A 113 4.62 14.49 4.24
N TRP A 114 3.72 13.51 4.37
CA TRP A 114 3.58 12.68 5.58
C TRP A 114 4.44 11.42 5.46
N GLY A 115 5.74 11.56 5.74
CA GLY A 115 6.73 10.49 5.74
C GLY A 115 7.18 10.05 4.34
N SER A 116 6.69 10.71 3.28
CA SER A 116 7.00 10.36 1.90
C SER A 116 8.37 10.90 1.48
N ASN A 117 9.32 10.01 1.24
CA ASN A 117 10.59 10.37 0.61
C ASN A 117 10.45 10.45 -0.92
N MET A 118 9.72 11.45 -1.40
CA MET A 118 9.38 11.61 -2.82
C MET A 118 10.62 11.77 -3.71
N ALA A 119 11.68 12.42 -3.21
CA ALA A 119 12.91 12.64 -3.97
C ALA A 119 13.56 11.33 -4.46
N GLU A 120 13.41 10.24 -3.72
CA GLU A 120 14.03 8.94 -4.04
C GLU A 120 13.01 7.89 -4.52
N MET A 121 11.76 7.95 -4.05
CA MET A 121 10.74 6.94 -4.35
C MET A 121 9.74 7.38 -5.43
N HIS A 122 9.58 8.68 -5.67
CA HIS A 122 8.69 9.23 -6.70
C HIS A 122 9.36 10.43 -7.42
N PRO A 123 10.56 10.25 -8.00
CA PRO A 123 11.43 11.36 -8.41
C PRO A 123 10.80 12.30 -9.45
N ILE A 124 9.97 11.80 -10.35
CA ILE A 124 9.29 12.64 -11.36
C ILE A 124 8.19 13.50 -10.73
N LEU A 125 7.46 12.98 -9.74
CA LEU A 125 6.50 13.80 -8.99
C LEU A 125 7.23 14.83 -8.13
N TRP A 126 8.36 14.46 -7.52
CA TRP A 126 9.17 15.41 -6.77
C TRP A 126 9.78 16.49 -7.66
N SER A 127 10.16 16.17 -8.89
CA SER A 127 10.60 17.15 -9.88
C SER A 127 9.50 18.19 -10.16
N ARG A 128 8.24 17.77 -10.27
CA ARG A 128 7.10 18.69 -10.45
C ARG A 128 6.85 19.55 -9.22
N VAL A 129 6.92 18.97 -8.02
CA VAL A 129 6.85 19.72 -6.75
C VAL A 129 7.98 20.75 -6.66
N THR A 130 9.19 20.37 -7.07
CA THR A 130 10.36 21.24 -7.11
C THR A 130 10.15 22.40 -8.06
N ASP A 131 9.64 22.13 -9.27
CA ASP A 131 9.33 23.17 -10.25
C ASP A 131 8.27 24.14 -9.74
N ARG A 132 7.17 23.62 -9.17
CA ARG A 132 6.12 24.46 -8.55
C ARG A 132 6.68 25.34 -7.44
N LYS A 133 7.47 24.77 -6.53
CA LYS A 133 8.07 25.51 -5.41
C LYS A 133 9.08 26.56 -5.87
N LEU A 134 9.96 26.24 -6.82
CA LEU A 134 11.00 27.16 -7.28
C LEU A 134 10.46 28.26 -8.20
N SER A 135 9.35 28.01 -8.89
CA SER A 135 8.69 29.00 -9.75
C SER A 135 7.91 30.07 -8.97
N ASP A 136 7.48 29.76 -7.74
CA ASP A 136 6.79 30.71 -6.86
C ASP A 136 7.15 30.46 -5.37
N PRO A 137 8.42 30.72 -4.97
CA PRO A 137 8.96 30.31 -3.67
C PRO A 137 8.38 31.08 -2.48
N ASP A 138 7.86 32.29 -2.73
CA ASP A 138 7.26 33.14 -1.72
C ASP A 138 5.87 32.61 -1.32
N ARG A 139 5.06 32.19 -2.31
CA ARG A 139 3.72 31.66 -2.10
C ARG A 139 3.72 30.17 -1.75
N VAL A 140 4.42 29.34 -2.52
CA VAL A 140 4.34 27.89 -2.38
C VAL A 140 5.16 27.43 -1.19
N LYS A 141 4.58 26.62 -0.29
CA LYS A 141 5.28 26.06 0.87
C LYS A 141 5.39 24.54 0.81
N VAL A 142 6.54 24.03 1.23
CA VAL A 142 6.82 22.59 1.36
C VAL A 142 7.07 22.27 2.83
N VAL A 143 6.18 21.47 3.41
CA VAL A 143 6.26 20.96 4.78
C VAL A 143 6.56 19.47 4.72
N ASN A 144 7.70 19.06 5.25
CA ASN A 144 8.06 17.65 5.34
C ASN A 144 7.93 17.17 6.78
N ILE A 145 7.16 16.11 7.00
CA ILE A 145 6.95 15.46 8.29
C ILE A 145 7.47 14.02 8.22
N GLN A 146 8.59 13.70 8.88
CA GLN A 146 9.30 12.42 8.70
C GLN A 146 9.96 11.94 9.99
N THR A 147 10.38 10.67 10.03
CA THR A 147 11.05 10.08 11.20
C THR A 147 12.58 10.15 11.14
N TYR A 148 13.13 10.52 9.97
CA TYR A 148 14.55 10.74 9.74
C TYR A 148 14.75 11.71 8.57
N THR A 149 15.90 12.39 8.49
CA THR A 149 16.21 13.31 7.38
C THR A 149 16.61 12.56 6.12
N HIS A 150 16.11 12.98 4.97
CA HIS A 150 16.41 12.44 3.63
C HIS A 150 16.30 13.54 2.56
N ARG A 151 16.60 13.24 1.28
CA ARG A 151 16.72 14.25 0.20
C ARG A 151 15.47 15.11 -0.05
N THR A 152 14.28 14.62 0.28
CA THR A 152 13.05 15.42 0.22
C THR A 152 13.12 16.65 1.16
N CYS A 153 13.88 16.58 2.25
CA CYS A 153 14.06 17.67 3.20
C CYS A 153 14.85 18.86 2.63
N ASP A 154 15.64 18.67 1.57
CA ASP A 154 16.51 19.70 1.00
C ASP A 154 15.72 20.84 0.34
N LEU A 155 14.45 20.60 -0.04
CA LEU A 155 13.52 21.62 -0.57
C LEU A 155 12.53 22.13 0.49
N GLY A 156 12.49 21.53 1.68
CA GLY A 156 11.46 21.83 2.69
C GLY A 156 11.64 23.21 3.30
N ASP A 157 10.57 24.03 3.28
CA ASP A 157 10.50 25.24 4.12
C ASP A 157 10.44 24.87 5.60
N PHE A 158 9.74 23.78 5.91
CA PHE A 158 9.62 23.24 7.26
C PHE A 158 9.94 21.74 7.23
N ASN A 159 10.89 21.32 8.06
CA ASN A 159 11.28 19.91 8.20
C ASN A 159 11.04 19.47 9.66
N ILE A 160 10.03 18.65 9.87
CA ILE A 160 9.60 18.16 11.18
C ILE A 160 10.05 16.69 11.34
N ILE A 161 10.96 16.46 12.28
CA ILE A 161 11.36 15.10 12.68
C ILE A 161 10.53 14.65 13.88
N PHE A 162 9.78 13.57 13.75
CA PHE A 162 8.93 13.03 14.81
C PHE A 162 9.27 11.59 15.20
N ARG A 163 8.79 11.14 16.37
CA ARG A 163 9.01 9.76 16.82
C ARG A 163 8.07 8.81 16.07
N PRO A 164 8.53 7.63 15.63
CA PRO A 164 7.65 6.67 14.95
C PRO A 164 6.34 6.41 15.70
N ASN A 165 5.23 6.31 14.96
CA ASN A 165 3.87 6.12 15.45
C ASN A 165 3.26 7.28 16.26
N THR A 166 3.88 8.47 16.30
CA THR A 166 3.27 9.67 16.90
C THR A 166 2.60 10.59 15.88
N ASP A 167 2.55 10.20 14.61
CA ASP A 167 1.83 10.86 13.52
C ASP A 167 0.32 10.94 13.77
N LEU A 168 -0.28 9.89 14.35
CA LEU A 168 -1.69 9.90 14.76
C LEU A 168 -2.01 11.05 15.74
N ALA A 169 -1.09 11.33 16.67
CA ALA A 169 -1.25 12.45 17.58
C ALA A 169 -1.16 13.81 16.85
N LEU A 170 -0.30 13.91 15.82
CA LEU A 170 -0.20 15.12 14.98
C LEU A 170 -1.48 15.36 14.18
N TRP A 171 -2.06 14.32 13.58
CA TRP A 171 -3.36 14.42 12.88
C TRP A 171 -4.48 14.87 13.82
N ASN A 172 -4.59 14.28 15.02
CA ASN A 172 -5.58 14.69 16.00
C ASN A 172 -5.34 16.10 16.54
N TYR A 173 -4.08 16.51 16.67
CA TYR A 173 -3.72 17.88 17.04
C TYR A 173 -4.18 18.88 15.98
N LEU A 174 -3.94 18.61 14.68
CA LEU A 174 -4.42 19.48 13.59
C LEU A 174 -5.94 19.61 13.60
N ALA A 175 -6.67 18.50 13.74
CA ALA A 175 -8.12 18.55 13.86
C ALA A 175 -8.60 19.36 15.07
N ARG A 176 -7.92 19.19 16.23
CA ARG A 176 -8.21 19.98 17.43
C ARG A 176 -7.95 21.48 17.20
N GLU A 177 -6.83 21.84 16.59
CA GLU A 177 -6.51 23.25 16.31
C GLU A 177 -7.54 23.89 15.40
N ILE A 178 -7.95 23.20 14.32
CA ILE A 178 -9.03 23.65 13.42
C ILE A 178 -10.33 23.87 14.21
N VAL A 179 -10.72 22.93 15.08
CA VAL A 179 -12.02 23.01 15.78
C VAL A 179 -12.04 24.05 16.89
N TYR A 180 -10.99 24.12 17.71
CA TYR A 180 -11.01 24.91 18.94
C TYR A 180 -10.36 26.28 18.80
N ASN A 181 -9.34 26.41 17.96
CA ASN A 181 -8.53 27.63 17.85
C ASN A 181 -8.73 28.36 16.51
N HIS A 182 -9.07 27.62 15.45
CA HIS A 182 -9.28 28.14 14.11
C HIS A 182 -10.63 27.76 13.48
N PRO A 183 -11.77 27.90 14.20
CA PRO A 183 -13.08 27.48 13.68
C PRO A 183 -13.50 28.24 12.40
N GLU A 184 -12.90 29.40 12.12
CA GLU A 184 -13.06 30.15 10.88
C GLU A 184 -12.55 29.42 9.64
N SER A 185 -11.66 28.43 9.82
CA SER A 185 -11.15 27.58 8.73
C SER A 185 -12.10 26.46 8.33
N ILE A 186 -13.20 26.27 9.06
CA ILE A 186 -14.17 25.20 8.80
C ILE A 186 -15.20 25.66 7.76
N ASP A 187 -15.23 24.97 6.61
CA ASP A 187 -16.34 25.09 5.65
C ASP A 187 -17.58 24.33 6.17
N TRP A 188 -18.39 25.02 6.95
CA TRP A 188 -19.60 24.45 7.54
C TRP A 188 -20.65 24.03 6.51
N ASP A 189 -20.68 24.66 5.34
CA ASP A 189 -21.64 24.29 4.29
C ASP A 189 -21.25 22.96 3.67
N PHE A 190 -19.95 22.75 3.41
CA PHE A 190 -19.44 21.47 2.96
C PHE A 190 -19.67 20.37 4.00
N ILE A 191 -19.32 20.61 5.27
CA ILE A 191 -19.51 19.64 6.36
C ILE A 191 -20.98 19.22 6.46
N LYS A 192 -21.91 20.17 6.54
CA LYS A 192 -23.34 19.87 6.73
C LYS A 192 -23.96 19.10 5.56
N LYS A 193 -23.46 19.30 4.34
CA LYS A 193 -24.00 18.69 3.12
C LYS A 193 -23.37 17.34 2.80
N ASN A 194 -22.08 17.17 3.09
CA ASN A 194 -21.29 16.07 2.52
C ASN A 194 -20.61 15.17 3.55
N ILE A 195 -20.53 15.56 4.83
CA ILE A 195 -19.74 14.83 5.84
C ILE A 195 -20.64 14.25 6.93
N VAL A 196 -20.37 12.99 7.27
CA VAL A 196 -20.86 12.34 8.48
C VAL A 196 -19.69 12.06 9.41
N PHE A 197 -19.92 12.18 10.72
CA PHE A 197 -18.92 11.84 11.72
C PHE A 197 -19.19 10.44 12.26
N ALA A 198 -18.16 9.60 12.24
CA ALA A 198 -18.20 8.27 12.81
C ALA A 198 -17.01 8.08 13.75
N THR A 199 -17.18 7.22 14.76
CA THR A 199 -16.08 6.78 15.63
C THR A 199 -15.76 5.33 15.33
N GLY A 200 -14.46 5.03 15.23
CA GLY A 200 -14.00 3.66 15.22
C GLY A 200 -14.30 2.96 16.55
N PRO A 201 -14.24 1.61 16.58
CA PRO A 201 -14.31 0.87 17.83
C PRO A 201 -13.15 1.27 18.75
N VAL A 202 -13.44 1.45 20.03
CA VAL A 202 -12.40 1.61 21.06
C VAL A 202 -11.77 0.25 21.38
N ASN A 203 -10.55 0.24 21.91
CA ASN A 203 -9.83 -0.98 22.30
C ASN A 203 -9.61 -2.01 21.16
N ILE A 204 -9.40 -1.56 19.92
CA ILE A 204 -9.09 -2.44 18.78
C ILE A 204 -7.77 -3.23 18.93
N GLY A 205 -7.01 -2.96 19.99
CA GLY A 205 -5.75 -3.60 20.32
C GLY A 205 -4.61 -2.98 19.51
N TYR A 206 -3.55 -2.54 20.19
CA TYR A 206 -2.24 -2.43 19.57
C TYR A 206 -1.65 -3.84 19.50
N GLY A 207 -0.86 -4.14 18.47
CA GLY A 207 -0.14 -5.41 18.36
C GLY A 207 0.47 -5.81 19.71
N PHE A 208 -0.05 -6.92 20.25
CA PHE A 208 0.11 -7.42 21.62
C PHE A 208 -0.70 -6.68 22.71
N ARG A 209 -2.00 -7.02 22.83
CA ARG A 209 -2.75 -6.80 24.07
C ARG A 209 -1.99 -7.44 25.23
N ARG A 210 -1.85 -6.73 26.36
CA ARG A 210 -1.32 -7.34 27.58
C ARG A 210 -2.36 -8.33 28.12
N ALA A 211 -1.91 -9.40 28.76
CA ALA A 211 -2.82 -10.34 29.41
C ALA A 211 -3.68 -9.59 30.44
N GLY A 212 -5.00 -9.57 30.25
CA GLY A 212 -5.97 -8.94 31.17
C GLY A 212 -6.65 -7.67 30.65
N GLU A 213 -6.26 -7.12 29.50
CA GLU A 213 -6.97 -5.99 28.87
C GLU A 213 -8.20 -6.52 28.09
N LYS A 214 -9.41 -6.02 28.42
CA LYS A 214 -10.66 -6.33 27.69
C LYS A 214 -10.75 -5.59 26.36
#